data_AF-M8BJQ8-F1
#
_entry.id   AF-M8BJQ8-F1
#
_cell.length_a   1.000
_cell.length_b   1.000
_cell.length_c   1.000
_cell.angle_alpha   90.00
_cell.angle_beta   90.00
_cell.angle_gamma   90.00
#
_symmetry.space_group_name_H-M   'P 1'
#
loop_
_entity.id
_entity.type
_entity.pdbx_description
1 polymer ?
#
loop_
_entity_poly.entity_id
_entity_poly.type
_entity_poly.pdbx_seq_one_letter_code
_entity_poly.pdbx_strand_id
1 'polypeptide(L)'
;MTHDVCGPGTIGIFKQEFGEDAKVWDREKVVIIPDHYIFTSDERANRNVDILRDFCEEQKIKYFYDIKDLSDFRANPDYKGVCHIALAQEGHCRPGEVLLGTDSHTCNAGAFGQFATGIGNTDAGFVMGTGKALLKVPPTIRFVLDGEMPPYLLAKDLILQIIGEISVSGATYRSMEFVGSTIESLTMEERMTLCNMVIEAGGKNGVVPADETTFKYLEGKTSVEYEPVYSDAQARFYSDYRFDVSKLEPVVAKPHSPDNRALARECKDVKIDRVYIGSCTGGKTEDFIAAAKVFLASGKKVKVPTFLVPATQKVWMDVYSLPVPGSGGKTCSQIFEEAGCDTPASPNCGACLGGPRDTYARMNEPTASRDLHGVLREMSSVLPFSFVDRLFFGDLKVMYLDAEAAVRSTMQRGPLMHLKLNNSPLLGFPDKQQRPFAFARELASSVRNQSHFIVETAIGARGTRSEWEL
;
A
#
# COMPACT_ATOMS: atom_id res chain seq x y z
N MET A 1 -17.45 -1.95 -6.12
CA MET A 1 -17.13 -2.92 -5.05
C MET A 1 -17.57 -2.35 -3.70
N THR A 2 -17.99 -3.20 -2.76
CA THR A 2 -18.10 -2.83 -1.34
C THR A 2 -17.71 -4.00 -0.43
N HIS A 3 -17.55 -3.73 0.86
CA HIS A 3 -17.00 -4.63 1.88
C HIS A 3 -17.78 -4.51 3.20
N ASP A 4 -17.42 -5.29 4.22
CA ASP A 4 -18.16 -5.45 5.48
C ASP A 4 -18.30 -4.18 6.33
N VAL A 5 -17.41 -3.18 6.18
CA VAL A 5 -17.52 -1.92 6.94
C VAL A 5 -18.54 -0.97 6.30
N CYS A 6 -18.44 -0.77 4.99
CA CYS A 6 -19.18 0.26 4.26
C CYS A 6 -20.45 -0.26 3.56
N GLY A 7 -20.51 -1.56 3.29
CA GLY A 7 -21.59 -2.23 2.57
C GLY A 7 -22.95 -2.11 3.26
N PRO A 8 -23.09 -2.38 4.57
CA PRO A 8 -24.38 -2.22 5.27
C PRO A 8 -24.95 -0.79 5.16
N GLY A 9 -24.10 0.24 5.26
CA GLY A 9 -24.51 1.64 5.08
C GLY A 9 -24.88 1.96 3.63
N THR A 10 -24.17 1.38 2.67
CA THR A 10 -24.45 1.49 1.23
C THR A 10 -25.79 0.84 0.86
N ILE A 11 -26.05 -0.37 1.36
CA ILE A 11 -27.28 -1.13 1.17
C ILE A 11 -28.48 -0.39 1.78
N GLY A 12 -28.31 0.14 3.00
CA GLY A 12 -29.34 0.94 3.66
C GLY A 12 -29.74 2.18 2.86
N ILE A 13 -28.77 2.92 2.32
CA ILE A 13 -29.06 4.09 1.47
C ILE A 13 -29.69 3.66 0.13
N PHE A 14 -29.21 2.59 -0.50
CA PHE A 14 -29.82 2.05 -1.72
C PHE A 14 -31.31 1.71 -1.50
N LYS A 15 -31.65 0.99 -0.43
CA LYS A 15 -33.03 0.65 -0.10
C LYS A 15 -33.87 1.88 0.29
N GLN A 16 -33.31 2.84 1.02
CA GLN A 16 -33.98 4.09 1.37
C GLN A 16 -34.37 4.92 0.13
N GLU A 17 -33.45 5.09 -0.83
CA GLU A 17 -33.62 6.02 -1.95
C GLU A 17 -34.30 5.37 -3.18
N PHE A 18 -34.18 4.05 -3.36
CA PHE A 18 -34.77 3.32 -4.50
C PHE A 18 -35.96 2.42 -4.10
N GLY A 19 -36.13 2.13 -2.81
CA GLY A 19 -37.19 1.27 -2.25
C GLY A 19 -36.67 -0.12 -1.81
N GLU A 20 -37.35 -0.73 -0.84
CA GLU A 20 -36.95 -2.03 -0.26
C GLU A 20 -36.88 -3.18 -1.29
N ASP A 21 -37.82 -3.22 -2.23
CA ASP A 21 -37.89 -4.22 -3.30
C ASP A 21 -37.01 -3.89 -4.53
N ALA A 22 -36.28 -2.77 -4.50
CA ALA A 22 -35.46 -2.31 -5.62
C ALA A 22 -34.38 -3.33 -5.98
N LYS A 23 -34.07 -3.45 -7.28
CA LYS A 23 -32.99 -4.30 -7.76
C LYS A 23 -31.80 -3.49 -8.22
N VAL A 24 -30.60 -3.96 -7.87
CA VAL A 24 -29.34 -3.36 -8.33
C VAL A 24 -29.32 -3.34 -9.86
N TRP A 25 -28.75 -2.27 -10.42
CA TRP A 25 -28.77 -2.01 -11.86
C TRP A 25 -28.15 -3.15 -12.70
N ASP A 26 -27.11 -3.80 -12.16
CA ASP A 26 -26.42 -4.94 -12.76
C ASP A 26 -25.76 -5.78 -11.63
N ARG A 27 -26.37 -6.94 -11.36
CA ARG A 27 -25.92 -7.92 -10.34
C ARG A 27 -24.57 -8.61 -10.66
N GLU A 28 -24.04 -8.39 -11.87
CA GLU A 28 -22.72 -8.89 -12.31
C GLU A 28 -21.65 -7.79 -12.30
N LYS A 29 -22.01 -6.52 -12.04
CA LYS A 29 -21.06 -5.40 -11.85
C LYS A 29 -20.99 -4.90 -10.41
N VAL A 30 -21.79 -5.48 -9.52
CA VAL A 30 -21.64 -5.34 -8.06
C VAL A 30 -20.78 -6.50 -7.55
N VAL A 31 -19.66 -6.15 -6.92
CA VAL A 31 -18.73 -7.09 -6.27
C VAL A 31 -18.71 -6.80 -4.77
N ILE A 32 -18.89 -7.82 -3.94
CA ILE A 32 -18.95 -7.71 -2.48
C ILE A 32 -17.93 -8.67 -1.85
N ILE A 33 -17.03 -8.13 -1.03
CA ILE A 33 -15.92 -8.87 -0.40
C ILE A 33 -15.85 -8.46 1.08
N PRO A 34 -16.24 -9.31 2.04
CA PRO A 34 -15.94 -9.12 3.45
C PRO A 34 -14.43 -9.35 3.68
N ASP A 35 -13.70 -8.42 4.28
CA ASP A 35 -12.24 -8.55 4.46
C ASP A 35 -11.64 -7.75 5.64
N HIS A 36 -12.40 -6.85 6.27
CA HIS A 36 -11.90 -5.94 7.30
C HIS A 36 -12.11 -6.44 8.72
N TYR A 37 -13.37 -6.62 9.14
CA TYR A 37 -13.76 -7.01 10.49
C TYR A 37 -14.32 -8.43 10.51
N ILE A 38 -13.50 -9.36 10.06
CA ILE A 38 -13.76 -10.80 9.99
C ILE A 38 -12.73 -11.54 10.85
N PHE A 39 -13.00 -12.81 11.17
CA PHE A 39 -12.21 -13.59 12.17
C PHE A 39 -12.20 -12.92 13.56
N THR A 40 -13.32 -12.29 13.94
CA THR A 40 -13.53 -11.61 15.23
C THR A 40 -14.74 -12.18 15.97
N SER A 41 -14.71 -12.08 17.28
CA SER A 41 -15.82 -12.39 18.19
C SER A 41 -16.81 -11.24 18.36
N ASP A 42 -16.57 -10.06 17.76
CA ASP A 42 -17.47 -8.91 17.87
C ASP A 42 -18.78 -9.11 17.10
N GLU A 43 -19.89 -9.15 17.84
CA GLU A 43 -21.25 -9.36 17.30
C GLU A 43 -21.67 -8.30 16.28
N ARG A 44 -21.17 -7.05 16.39
CA ARG A 44 -21.55 -5.96 15.47
C ARG A 44 -20.82 -6.08 14.14
N ALA A 45 -19.56 -6.51 14.18
CA ALA A 45 -18.78 -6.85 13.00
C ALA A 45 -19.39 -8.05 12.27
N ASN A 46 -19.69 -9.14 12.98
CA ASN A 46 -20.28 -10.34 12.39
C ASN A 46 -21.66 -10.06 11.75
N ARG A 47 -22.53 -9.29 12.43
CA ARG A 47 -23.81 -8.82 11.88
C ARG A 47 -23.66 -8.03 10.56
N ASN A 48 -22.56 -7.31 10.35
CA ASN A 48 -22.36 -6.62 9.07
C ASN A 48 -22.16 -7.61 7.91
N VAL A 49 -21.47 -8.74 8.14
CA VAL A 49 -21.32 -9.82 7.15
C VAL A 49 -22.67 -10.48 6.85
N ASP A 50 -23.51 -10.65 7.86
CA ASP A 50 -24.87 -11.19 7.68
C ASP A 50 -25.74 -10.26 6.81
N ILE A 51 -25.69 -8.94 7.03
CA ILE A 51 -26.37 -7.95 6.18
C ILE A 51 -25.89 -8.02 4.72
N LEU A 52 -24.58 -8.24 4.50
CA LEU A 52 -24.05 -8.46 3.15
C LEU A 52 -24.59 -9.74 2.53
N ARG A 53 -24.65 -10.84 3.29
CA ARG A 53 -25.14 -12.14 2.83
C ARG A 53 -26.62 -12.09 2.44
N ASP A 54 -27.47 -11.57 3.33
CA ASP A 54 -28.90 -11.38 3.09
C ASP A 54 -29.14 -10.58 1.79
N PHE A 55 -28.43 -9.46 1.62
CA PHE A 55 -28.53 -8.64 0.41
C PHE A 55 -28.04 -9.38 -0.85
N CYS A 56 -26.92 -10.10 -0.77
CA CYS A 56 -26.38 -10.87 -1.88
C CYS A 56 -27.32 -11.98 -2.35
N GLU A 57 -28.00 -12.66 -1.43
CA GLU A 57 -29.02 -13.67 -1.72
C GLU A 57 -30.30 -13.03 -2.33
N GLU A 58 -30.79 -11.94 -1.73
CA GLU A 58 -31.99 -11.21 -2.16
C GLU A 58 -31.85 -10.58 -3.57
N GLN A 59 -30.64 -10.14 -3.92
CA GLN A 59 -30.31 -9.51 -5.20
C GLN A 59 -29.67 -10.48 -6.21
N LYS A 60 -29.32 -11.70 -5.78
CA LYS A 60 -28.61 -12.71 -6.59
C LYS A 60 -27.30 -12.18 -7.18
N ILE A 61 -26.53 -11.47 -6.35
CA ILE A 61 -25.21 -10.92 -6.69
C ILE A 61 -24.29 -12.05 -7.11
N LYS A 62 -23.69 -11.93 -8.30
CA LYS A 62 -22.85 -12.99 -8.88
C LYS A 62 -21.48 -13.10 -8.19
N TYR A 63 -20.95 -11.96 -7.75
CA TYR A 63 -19.59 -11.83 -7.23
C TYR A 63 -19.61 -11.47 -5.74
N PHE A 64 -20.05 -12.42 -4.93
CA PHE A 64 -19.99 -12.34 -3.47
C PHE A 64 -18.99 -13.36 -2.93
N TYR A 65 -17.91 -12.85 -2.33
CA TYR A 65 -16.77 -13.65 -1.88
C TYR A 65 -16.86 -13.94 -0.37
N ASP A 66 -17.91 -14.67 0.00
CA ASP A 66 -18.38 -14.87 1.38
C ASP A 66 -17.38 -15.63 2.28
N ILE A 67 -17.46 -15.34 3.58
CA ILE A 67 -16.80 -16.06 4.67
C ILE A 67 -17.88 -16.62 5.60
N LYS A 68 -18.22 -17.90 5.40
CA LYS A 68 -19.30 -18.63 6.09
C LYS A 68 -18.81 -19.23 7.41
N ASP A 69 -17.66 -19.91 7.37
CA ASP A 69 -16.99 -20.41 8.56
C ASP A 69 -15.91 -19.41 9.00
N LEU A 70 -16.23 -18.62 10.02
CA LEU A 70 -15.33 -17.63 10.63
C LEU A 70 -14.24 -18.27 11.51
N SER A 71 -14.23 -19.60 11.72
CA SER A 71 -13.24 -20.30 12.54
C SER A 71 -12.06 -20.85 11.71
N ASP A 72 -12.28 -21.23 10.45
CA ASP A 72 -11.22 -21.59 9.51
C ASP A 72 -11.47 -21.02 8.11
N PHE A 73 -10.67 -20.04 7.71
CA PHE A 73 -10.74 -19.45 6.38
C PHE A 73 -10.57 -20.47 5.25
N ARG A 74 -9.92 -21.63 5.50
CA ARG A 74 -9.69 -22.67 4.49
C ARG A 74 -10.93 -23.51 4.19
N ALA A 75 -11.92 -23.52 5.09
CA ALA A 75 -13.23 -24.12 4.84
C ALA A 75 -14.09 -23.30 3.86
N ASN A 76 -13.62 -22.12 3.43
CA ASN A 76 -14.37 -21.17 2.62
C ASN A 76 -13.73 -21.00 1.23
N PRO A 77 -14.08 -21.80 0.22
CA PRO A 77 -13.49 -21.70 -1.12
C PRO A 77 -13.88 -20.41 -1.86
N ASP A 78 -15.00 -19.79 -1.47
CA ASP A 78 -15.48 -18.51 -2.02
C ASP A 78 -14.75 -17.31 -1.41
N TYR A 79 -14.12 -17.44 -0.24
CA TYR A 79 -13.44 -16.34 0.43
C TYR A 79 -12.11 -16.00 -0.24
N LYS A 80 -11.81 -14.71 -0.46
CA LYS A 80 -10.60 -14.31 -1.21
C LYS A 80 -9.58 -13.49 -0.45
N GLY A 81 -9.92 -12.88 0.69
CA GLY A 81 -9.00 -11.96 1.38
C GLY A 81 -9.23 -10.49 1.02
N VAL A 82 -8.18 -9.69 1.24
CA VAL A 82 -8.12 -8.24 1.03
C VAL A 82 -8.72 -7.84 -0.32
N CYS A 83 -9.76 -7.03 -0.27
CA CYS A 83 -10.67 -6.76 -1.37
C CYS A 83 -9.95 -6.28 -2.65
N HIS A 84 -8.98 -5.39 -2.55
CA HIS A 84 -8.24 -4.86 -3.72
C HIS A 84 -7.34 -5.90 -4.42
N ILE A 85 -6.81 -6.86 -3.66
CA ILE A 85 -5.97 -7.93 -4.21
C ILE A 85 -6.85 -9.06 -4.73
N ALA A 86 -7.98 -9.35 -4.06
CA ALA A 86 -9.00 -10.26 -4.56
C ALA A 86 -9.61 -9.77 -5.89
N LEU A 87 -9.94 -8.48 -6.03
CA LEU A 87 -10.42 -7.89 -7.29
C LEU A 87 -9.43 -8.13 -8.45
N ALA A 88 -8.13 -7.95 -8.20
CA ALA A 88 -7.09 -8.23 -9.19
C ALA A 88 -6.97 -9.72 -9.52
N GLN A 89 -6.88 -10.59 -8.50
CA GLN A 89 -6.70 -12.03 -8.67
C GLN A 89 -7.89 -12.72 -9.36
N GLU A 90 -9.11 -12.20 -9.16
CA GLU A 90 -10.36 -12.73 -9.73
C GLU A 90 -10.81 -12.01 -11.02
N GLY A 91 -9.93 -11.20 -11.65
CA GLY A 91 -10.17 -10.64 -12.99
C GLY A 91 -11.15 -9.45 -13.08
N HIS A 92 -11.39 -8.76 -11.96
CA HIS A 92 -12.26 -7.56 -11.92
C HIS A 92 -11.58 -6.27 -12.34
N CYS A 93 -10.25 -6.20 -12.25
CA CYS A 93 -9.46 -5.05 -12.69
C CYS A 93 -9.09 -5.22 -14.17
N ARG A 94 -9.78 -4.53 -15.09
CA ARG A 94 -9.57 -4.61 -16.55
C ARG A 94 -9.26 -3.23 -17.15
N PRO A 95 -8.23 -3.09 -18.01
CA PRO A 95 -7.83 -1.82 -18.62
C PRO A 95 -8.97 -1.01 -19.24
N GLY A 96 -8.90 0.32 -19.10
CA GLY A 96 -9.86 1.28 -19.66
C GLY A 96 -11.20 1.40 -18.93
N GLU A 97 -11.53 0.48 -18.01
CA GLU A 97 -12.77 0.58 -17.23
C GLU A 97 -12.68 1.60 -16.07
N VAL A 98 -13.86 1.97 -15.57
CA VAL A 98 -14.05 2.77 -14.35
C VAL A 98 -14.42 1.84 -13.18
N LEU A 99 -13.62 1.84 -12.12
CA LEU A 99 -13.87 1.04 -10.91
C LEU A 99 -14.16 1.93 -9.70
N LEU A 100 -15.38 1.81 -9.17
CA LEU A 100 -15.83 2.55 -7.98
C LEU A 100 -15.93 1.61 -6.79
N GLY A 101 -15.42 2.04 -5.64
CA GLY A 101 -15.37 1.24 -4.41
C GLY A 101 -15.64 2.09 -3.17
N THR A 102 -16.19 1.48 -2.12
CA THR A 102 -16.46 2.17 -0.83
C THR A 102 -15.25 2.27 0.10
N ASP A 103 -14.05 1.99 -0.42
CA ASP A 103 -12.78 2.03 0.29
C ASP A 103 -11.82 3.06 -0.36
N SER A 104 -11.01 3.73 0.45
CA SER A 104 -10.06 4.77 0.01
C SER A 104 -9.03 4.25 -1.00
N HIS A 105 -8.56 3.02 -0.81
CA HIS A 105 -7.47 2.40 -1.56
C HIS A 105 -7.94 1.70 -2.84
N THR A 106 -9.20 1.91 -3.23
CA THR A 106 -9.74 1.50 -4.54
C THR A 106 -8.87 1.98 -5.71
N CYS A 107 -8.12 3.07 -5.55
CA CYS A 107 -7.10 3.54 -6.49
C CYS A 107 -6.03 2.50 -6.86
N ASN A 108 -5.85 1.42 -6.08
CA ASN A 108 -5.03 0.25 -6.42
C ASN A 108 -5.30 -0.30 -7.83
N ALA A 109 -6.57 -0.32 -8.25
CA ALA A 109 -6.97 -0.80 -9.58
C ALA A 109 -6.37 0.04 -10.74
N GLY A 110 -5.91 1.26 -10.46
CA GLY A 110 -5.12 2.08 -11.37
C GLY A 110 -3.87 1.41 -11.95
N ALA A 111 -3.32 0.40 -11.26
CA ALA A 111 -2.22 -0.43 -11.74
C ALA A 111 -2.52 -1.16 -13.06
N PHE A 112 -3.80 -1.33 -13.40
CA PHE A 112 -4.31 -2.01 -14.59
C PHE A 112 -4.70 -1.05 -15.72
N GLY A 113 -4.39 0.25 -15.62
CA GLY A 113 -4.87 1.24 -16.58
C GLY A 113 -6.36 1.58 -16.43
N GLN A 114 -6.91 1.44 -15.22
CA GLN A 114 -8.28 1.85 -14.89
C GLN A 114 -8.33 3.27 -14.31
N PHE A 115 -9.49 3.92 -14.42
CA PHE A 115 -9.83 5.01 -13.51
C PHE A 115 -10.53 4.42 -12.29
N ALA A 116 -9.83 4.36 -11.16
CA ALA A 116 -10.31 3.71 -9.95
C ALA A 116 -10.29 4.66 -8.75
N THR A 117 -11.41 4.76 -8.02
CA THR A 117 -11.51 5.72 -6.92
C THR A 117 -12.46 5.29 -5.80
N GLY A 118 -12.09 5.64 -4.57
CA GLY A 118 -12.98 5.58 -3.42
C GLY A 118 -14.14 6.57 -3.55
N ILE A 119 -15.32 6.14 -3.14
CA ILE A 119 -16.57 6.90 -3.06
C ILE A 119 -17.29 6.64 -1.73
N GLY A 120 -18.16 7.56 -1.30
CA GLY A 120 -18.92 7.40 -0.05
C GLY A 120 -20.11 6.45 -0.20
N ASN A 121 -20.68 6.00 0.93
CA ASN A 121 -21.85 5.11 0.95
C ASN A 121 -23.05 5.68 0.16
N THR A 122 -23.25 7.00 0.17
CA THR A 122 -24.32 7.67 -0.60
C THR A 122 -24.11 7.54 -2.11
N ASP A 123 -22.90 7.83 -2.59
CA ASP A 123 -22.54 7.67 -4.00
C ASP A 123 -22.64 6.19 -4.41
N ALA A 124 -22.22 5.28 -3.53
CA ALA A 124 -22.24 3.84 -3.80
C ALA A 124 -23.68 3.30 -3.87
N GLY A 125 -24.60 3.79 -3.02
CA GLY A 125 -26.03 3.45 -3.10
C GLY A 125 -26.65 3.96 -4.39
N PHE A 126 -26.29 5.18 -4.82
CA PHE A 126 -26.70 5.74 -6.11
C PHE A 126 -26.14 4.93 -7.30
N VAL A 127 -24.89 4.49 -7.23
CA VAL A 127 -24.27 3.60 -8.23
C VAL A 127 -24.98 2.24 -8.27
N MET A 128 -25.33 1.66 -7.12
CA MET A 128 -26.09 0.41 -7.06
C MET A 128 -27.45 0.52 -7.74
N GLY A 129 -28.17 1.64 -7.60
CA GLY A 129 -29.47 1.85 -8.25
C GLY A 129 -29.42 2.30 -9.72
N THR A 130 -28.34 2.96 -10.17
CA THR A 130 -28.32 3.61 -11.50
C THR A 130 -27.23 3.14 -12.46
N GLY A 131 -26.20 2.47 -11.96
CA GLY A 131 -24.98 2.17 -12.71
C GLY A 131 -24.15 3.38 -13.11
N LYS A 132 -24.39 4.54 -12.49
CA LYS A 132 -23.80 5.83 -12.89
C LYS A 132 -23.29 6.59 -11.68
N ALA A 133 -22.30 7.45 -11.92
CA ALA A 133 -21.80 8.43 -10.96
C ALA A 133 -21.51 9.76 -11.68
N LEU A 134 -21.61 10.87 -10.97
CA LEU A 134 -21.16 12.18 -11.45
C LEU A 134 -19.71 12.40 -11.02
N LEU A 135 -18.79 12.32 -11.97
CA LEU A 135 -17.35 12.47 -11.72
C LEU A 135 -16.84 13.75 -12.39
N LYS A 136 -16.21 14.63 -11.60
CA LYS A 136 -15.43 15.74 -12.14
C LYS A 136 -14.08 15.19 -12.61
N VAL A 137 -13.80 15.31 -13.91
CA VAL A 137 -12.53 14.86 -14.51
C VAL A 137 -11.36 15.57 -13.80
N PRO A 138 -10.44 14.83 -13.14
CA PRO A 138 -9.29 15.41 -12.47
C PRO A 138 -8.18 15.73 -13.49
N PRO A 139 -7.44 16.84 -13.34
CA PRO A 139 -6.22 17.03 -14.11
C PRO A 139 -5.10 16.10 -13.60
N THR A 140 -4.20 15.69 -14.49
CA THR A 140 -3.20 14.64 -14.20
C THR A 140 -1.83 15.24 -13.88
N ILE A 141 -1.19 14.79 -12.80
CA ILE A 141 0.26 14.94 -12.58
C ILE A 141 0.94 13.70 -13.16
N ARG A 142 2.00 13.88 -13.94
CA ARG A 142 2.79 12.77 -14.48
C ARG A 142 4.09 12.60 -13.72
N PHE A 143 4.39 11.36 -13.35
CA PHE A 143 5.61 10.92 -12.69
C PHE A 143 6.36 10.01 -13.66
N VAL A 144 7.50 10.48 -14.17
CA VAL A 144 8.38 9.70 -15.03
C VAL A 144 9.50 9.11 -14.16
N LEU A 145 9.54 7.78 -14.06
CA LEU A 145 10.55 7.05 -13.31
C LEU A 145 11.39 6.23 -14.30
N ASP A 146 12.63 6.68 -14.51
CA ASP A 146 13.57 6.08 -15.46
C ASP A 146 14.81 5.54 -14.73
N GLY A 147 15.48 4.57 -15.36
CA GLY A 147 16.68 3.91 -14.84
C GLY A 147 16.42 2.49 -14.31
N GLU A 148 17.51 1.74 -14.15
CA GLU A 148 17.48 0.41 -13.54
C GLU A 148 17.22 0.54 -12.04
N MET A 149 16.20 -0.16 -11.52
CA MET A 149 15.90 -0.13 -10.09
C MET A 149 16.90 -0.99 -9.32
N PRO A 150 17.65 -0.42 -8.35
CA PRO A 150 18.58 -1.18 -7.53
C PRO A 150 17.89 -2.37 -6.85
N PRO A 151 18.59 -3.51 -6.70
CA PRO A 151 17.95 -4.76 -6.25
C PRO A 151 17.43 -4.72 -4.81
N TYR A 152 17.83 -3.70 -4.04
CA TYR A 152 17.37 -3.48 -2.66
C TYR A 152 16.14 -2.57 -2.54
N LEU A 153 15.65 -1.96 -3.64
CA LEU A 153 14.43 -1.16 -3.67
C LEU A 153 13.22 -1.98 -4.08
N LEU A 154 12.06 -1.54 -3.60
CA LEU A 154 10.74 -2.02 -4.00
C LEU A 154 9.84 -0.84 -4.38
N ALA A 155 8.71 -1.10 -5.04
CA ALA A 155 7.76 -0.04 -5.41
C ALA A 155 7.29 0.83 -4.22
N LYS A 156 7.30 0.30 -2.99
CA LYS A 156 7.03 1.05 -1.76
C LYS A 156 8.01 2.22 -1.59
N ASP A 157 9.30 2.04 -1.88
CA ASP A 157 10.29 3.10 -1.82
C ASP A 157 9.97 4.19 -2.84
N LEU A 158 9.64 3.80 -4.09
CA LEU A 158 9.32 4.75 -5.16
C LEU A 158 8.14 5.66 -4.80
N ILE A 159 7.04 5.10 -4.30
CA ILE A 159 5.87 5.91 -3.94
C ILE A 159 6.10 6.73 -2.65
N LEU A 160 6.89 6.23 -1.68
CA LEU A 160 7.30 7.03 -0.52
C LEU A 160 8.26 8.17 -0.89
N GLN A 161 9.15 7.98 -1.87
CA GLN A 161 9.97 9.06 -2.43
C GLN A 161 9.06 10.13 -3.04
N ILE A 162 8.06 9.75 -3.83
CA ILE A 162 7.08 10.67 -4.43
C ILE A 162 6.25 11.40 -3.36
N ILE A 163 5.63 10.69 -2.41
CA ILE A 163 4.81 11.30 -1.35
C ILE A 163 5.64 12.29 -0.50
N GLY A 164 6.88 11.93 -0.16
CA GLY A 164 7.78 12.84 0.57
C GLY A 164 8.27 14.05 -0.24
N GLU A 165 8.13 14.03 -1.57
CA GLU A 165 8.44 15.17 -2.45
C GLU A 165 7.22 16.10 -2.61
N ILE A 166 6.02 15.54 -2.73
CA ILE A 166 4.80 16.31 -3.04
C ILE A 166 3.91 16.61 -1.82
N SER A 167 4.20 16.02 -0.65
CA SER A 167 3.38 16.01 0.59
C SER A 167 2.06 15.24 0.49
N VAL A 168 1.41 15.00 1.65
CA VAL A 168 0.08 14.36 1.74
C VAL A 168 -1.07 15.14 1.08
N SER A 169 -0.79 16.30 0.48
CA SER A 169 -1.77 17.09 -0.29
C SER A 169 -1.27 17.51 -1.68
N GLY A 170 -0.14 16.97 -2.14
CA GLY A 170 0.44 17.33 -3.44
C GLY A 170 -0.45 16.97 -4.63
N ALA A 171 -1.18 15.86 -4.53
CA ALA A 171 -2.06 15.33 -5.57
C ALA A 171 -3.56 15.58 -5.31
N THR A 172 -3.93 16.41 -4.32
CA THR A 172 -5.35 16.67 -4.00
C THR A 172 -6.17 17.06 -5.23
N TYR A 173 -7.27 16.34 -5.49
CA TYR A 173 -8.14 16.45 -6.67
C TYR A 173 -7.49 16.18 -8.04
N ARG A 174 -6.33 15.51 -8.09
CA ARG A 174 -5.58 15.20 -9.31
C ARG A 174 -5.45 13.68 -9.50
N SER A 175 -5.25 13.25 -10.74
CA SER A 175 -4.79 11.87 -11.02
C SER A 175 -3.26 11.84 -11.00
N MET A 176 -2.66 10.74 -10.56
CA MET A 176 -1.21 10.49 -10.64
C MET A 176 -0.97 9.45 -11.72
N GLU A 177 -0.36 9.83 -12.84
CA GLU A 177 0.08 8.91 -13.90
C GLU A 177 1.55 8.54 -13.67
N PHE A 178 1.87 7.25 -13.72
CA PHE A 178 3.23 6.72 -13.59
C PHE A 178 3.68 6.10 -14.91
N VAL A 179 4.82 6.57 -15.44
CA VAL A 179 5.42 6.09 -16.69
C VAL A 179 6.95 6.04 -16.58
N GLY A 180 7.64 5.55 -17.60
CA GLY A 180 9.10 5.49 -17.68
C GLY A 180 9.65 4.08 -17.54
N SER A 181 10.93 3.91 -17.85
CA SER A 181 11.55 2.59 -18.02
C SER A 181 11.49 1.73 -16.74
N THR A 182 11.49 2.36 -15.57
CA THR A 182 11.33 1.63 -14.31
C THR A 182 9.93 1.04 -14.19
N ILE A 183 8.88 1.81 -14.50
CA ILE A 183 7.47 1.40 -14.37
C ILE A 183 7.16 0.21 -15.28
N GLU A 184 7.66 0.25 -16.51
CA GLU A 184 7.58 -0.86 -17.48
C GLU A 184 8.19 -2.16 -16.89
N SER A 185 9.30 -2.06 -16.16
CA SER A 185 9.97 -3.19 -15.51
C SER A 185 9.33 -3.71 -14.21
N LEU A 186 8.34 -3.00 -13.66
CA LEU A 186 7.65 -3.42 -12.43
C LEU A 186 6.64 -4.53 -12.70
N THR A 187 6.52 -5.46 -11.74
CA THR A 187 5.46 -6.49 -11.76
C THR A 187 4.09 -5.87 -11.51
N MET A 188 3.00 -6.61 -11.76
CA MET A 188 1.66 -6.13 -11.41
C MET A 188 1.48 -5.96 -9.89
N GLU A 189 2.15 -6.76 -9.06
CA GLU A 189 2.10 -6.59 -7.60
C GLU A 189 2.78 -5.27 -7.17
N GLU A 190 3.88 -4.91 -7.81
CA GLU A 190 4.56 -3.64 -7.57
C GLU A 190 3.80 -2.41 -8.09
N ARG A 191 3.19 -2.52 -9.29
CA ARG A 191 2.29 -1.47 -9.82
C ARG A 191 1.08 -1.27 -8.92
N MET A 192 0.53 -2.34 -8.35
CA MET A 192 -0.50 -2.27 -7.31
C MET A 192 0.01 -1.49 -6.09
N THR A 193 1.20 -1.79 -5.56
CA THR A 193 1.81 -1.02 -4.46
C THR A 193 1.95 0.48 -4.77
N LEU A 194 2.31 0.88 -6.00
CA LEU A 194 2.34 2.30 -6.40
C LEU A 194 0.95 2.94 -6.38
N CYS A 195 0.00 2.36 -7.10
CA CYS A 195 -1.34 2.94 -7.29
C CYS A 195 -2.18 2.91 -6.00
N ASN A 196 -1.97 1.92 -5.14
CA ASN A 196 -2.59 1.79 -3.82
C ASN A 196 -2.29 3.02 -2.95
N MET A 197 -1.05 3.51 -2.94
CA MET A 197 -0.60 4.61 -2.07
C MET A 197 -0.84 6.02 -2.65
N VAL A 198 -1.65 6.14 -3.70
CA VAL A 198 -1.94 7.45 -4.32
C VAL A 198 -2.84 8.32 -3.45
N ILE A 199 -3.74 7.71 -2.67
CA ILE A 199 -4.64 8.45 -1.79
C ILE A 199 -3.91 9.13 -0.63
N GLU A 200 -2.75 8.60 -0.20
CA GLU A 200 -1.86 9.21 0.79
C GLU A 200 -1.24 10.54 0.34
N ALA A 201 -1.12 10.78 -0.97
CA ALA A 201 -0.76 12.10 -1.52
C ALA A 201 -1.98 13.03 -1.73
N GLY A 202 -3.18 12.57 -1.35
CA GLY A 202 -4.47 13.17 -1.68
C GLY A 202 -4.95 12.89 -3.11
N GLY A 203 -4.26 12.02 -3.86
CA GLY A 203 -4.59 11.72 -5.24
C GLY A 203 -5.95 11.05 -5.41
N LYS A 204 -6.71 11.45 -6.44
CA LYS A 204 -8.06 10.92 -6.70
C LYS A 204 -8.03 9.53 -7.36
N ASN A 205 -6.98 9.26 -8.14
CA ASN A 205 -6.74 8.04 -8.89
C ASN A 205 -5.23 7.90 -9.19
N GLY A 206 -4.70 6.68 -9.13
CA GLY A 206 -3.40 6.33 -9.73
C GLY A 206 -3.62 5.73 -11.10
N VAL A 207 -2.67 5.84 -12.04
CA VAL A 207 -2.75 5.09 -13.29
C VAL A 207 -1.36 4.70 -13.79
N VAL A 208 -1.21 3.42 -14.15
CA VAL A 208 -0.11 2.87 -14.94
C VAL A 208 -0.70 2.41 -16.27
N PRO A 209 -0.16 2.82 -17.43
CA PRO A 209 -0.63 2.32 -18.73
C PRO A 209 -0.52 0.78 -18.82
N ALA A 210 -1.54 0.14 -19.37
CA ALA A 210 -1.57 -1.32 -19.51
C ALA A 210 -0.65 -1.81 -20.64
N ASP A 211 0.23 -2.76 -20.33
CA ASP A 211 1.22 -3.34 -21.24
C ASP A 211 1.21 -4.88 -21.18
N GLU A 212 2.22 -5.54 -21.77
CA GLU A 212 2.35 -7.01 -21.76
C GLU A 212 2.31 -7.60 -20.34
N THR A 213 2.89 -6.93 -19.35
CA THR A 213 2.86 -7.37 -17.94
C THR A 213 1.43 -7.36 -17.40
N THR A 214 0.62 -6.35 -17.76
CA THR A 214 -0.81 -6.29 -17.41
C THR A 214 -1.62 -7.35 -18.16
N PHE A 215 -1.44 -7.51 -19.47
CA PHE A 215 -2.21 -8.48 -20.27
C PHE A 215 -1.91 -9.92 -19.85
N LYS A 216 -0.64 -10.26 -19.64
CA LYS A 216 -0.20 -11.56 -19.13
C LYS A 216 -0.71 -11.84 -17.72
N TYR A 217 -0.85 -10.82 -16.87
CA TYR A 217 -1.49 -11.01 -15.57
C TYR A 217 -2.98 -11.34 -15.72
N LEU A 218 -3.69 -10.75 -16.68
CA LEU A 218 -5.12 -10.98 -16.88
C LEU A 218 -5.47 -12.25 -17.65
N GLU A 219 -4.49 -12.86 -18.32
CA GLU A 219 -4.66 -14.14 -19.01
C GLU A 219 -5.28 -15.20 -18.09
N GLY A 220 -6.38 -15.82 -18.55
CA GLY A 220 -7.14 -16.83 -17.81
C GLY A 220 -7.93 -16.32 -16.59
N LYS A 221 -7.83 -15.04 -16.20
CA LYS A 221 -8.58 -14.46 -15.07
C LYS A 221 -9.93 -13.88 -15.46
N THR A 222 -10.09 -13.46 -16.70
CA THR A 222 -11.35 -12.87 -17.19
C THR A 222 -11.64 -13.25 -18.63
N SER A 223 -12.95 -13.30 -18.95
CA SER A 223 -13.48 -13.47 -20.31
C SER A 223 -14.40 -12.31 -20.71
N VAL A 224 -14.36 -11.21 -19.95
CA VAL A 224 -15.05 -9.96 -20.28
C VAL A 224 -14.12 -9.13 -21.16
N GLU A 225 -14.57 -8.77 -22.36
CA GLU A 225 -13.84 -7.88 -23.28
C GLU A 225 -13.58 -6.51 -22.64
N TYR A 226 -12.40 -5.95 -22.89
CA TYR A 226 -12.00 -4.63 -22.39
C TYR A 226 -11.12 -3.91 -23.42
N GLU A 227 -11.13 -2.58 -23.39
CA GLU A 227 -10.37 -1.72 -24.33
C GLU A 227 -9.38 -0.86 -23.53
N PRO A 228 -8.07 -1.14 -23.59
CA PRO A 228 -7.06 -0.31 -22.93
C PRO A 228 -7.03 1.12 -23.48
N VAL A 229 -6.98 2.11 -22.58
CA VAL A 229 -6.91 3.53 -22.93
C VAL A 229 -5.53 4.08 -22.58
N TYR A 230 -4.98 4.92 -23.47
CA TYR A 230 -3.62 5.46 -23.38
C TYR A 230 -3.62 6.99 -23.45
N SER A 231 -2.60 7.61 -22.84
CA SER A 231 -2.35 9.05 -22.97
C SER A 231 -1.86 9.40 -24.37
N ASP A 232 -2.53 10.33 -25.03
CA ASP A 232 -2.12 10.87 -26.33
C ASP A 232 -0.72 11.52 -26.28
N ALA A 233 0.02 11.47 -27.38
CA ALA A 233 1.30 12.17 -27.53
C ALA A 233 1.21 13.71 -27.37
N GLN A 234 0.01 14.28 -27.38
CA GLN A 234 -0.28 15.71 -27.16
C GLN A 234 -1.03 15.97 -25.84
N ALA A 235 -1.15 14.96 -24.96
CA ALA A 235 -1.77 15.09 -23.65
C ALA A 235 -1.08 16.18 -22.81
N ARG A 236 -1.88 16.93 -22.05
CA ARG A 236 -1.41 18.02 -21.19
C ARG A 236 -1.50 17.63 -19.73
N PHE A 237 -0.39 17.75 -19.04
CA PHE A 237 -0.28 17.44 -17.61
C PHE A 237 -0.32 18.73 -16.79
N TYR A 238 -0.86 18.63 -15.57
CA TYR A 238 -0.86 19.70 -14.58
C TYR A 238 0.57 20.05 -14.16
N SER A 239 1.38 19.01 -13.95
CA SER A 239 2.82 19.11 -13.70
C SER A 239 3.49 17.78 -14.05
N ASP A 240 4.81 17.86 -14.25
CA ASP A 240 5.70 16.74 -14.55
C ASP A 240 6.77 16.62 -13.46
N TYR A 241 6.97 15.41 -12.95
CA TYR A 241 8.09 15.05 -12.07
C TYR A 241 8.93 13.97 -12.75
N ARG A 242 10.25 14.01 -12.56
CA ARG A 242 11.20 13.05 -13.14
C ARG A 242 12.14 12.52 -12.06
N PHE A 243 12.25 11.19 -11.97
CA PHE A 243 13.10 10.49 -11.03
C PHE A 243 14.07 9.58 -11.77
N ASP A 244 15.34 9.67 -11.39
CA ASP A 244 16.37 8.70 -11.77
C ASP A 244 16.45 7.64 -10.66
N VAL A 245 15.83 6.49 -10.91
CA VAL A 245 15.64 5.44 -9.90
C VAL A 245 16.95 4.79 -9.50
N SER A 246 17.97 4.81 -10.38
CA SER A 246 19.31 4.28 -10.08
C SER A 246 20.02 5.00 -8.92
N LYS A 247 19.56 6.20 -8.57
CA LYS A 247 20.08 7.06 -7.49
C LYS A 247 19.23 7.05 -6.22
N LEU A 248 18.11 6.32 -6.20
CA LEU A 248 17.23 6.26 -5.04
C LEU A 248 17.78 5.30 -3.98
N GLU A 249 17.54 5.63 -2.72
CA GLU A 249 17.88 4.82 -1.55
C GLU A 249 16.60 4.38 -0.82
N PRO A 250 16.66 3.29 -0.04
CA PRO A 250 15.51 2.83 0.75
C PRO A 250 15.01 3.91 1.71
N VAL A 251 13.70 4.10 1.75
CA VAL A 251 13.06 5.17 2.53
C VAL A 251 11.98 4.66 3.45
N VAL A 252 11.75 5.45 4.49
CA VAL A 252 10.78 5.15 5.51
C VAL A 252 9.99 6.40 5.89
N ALA A 253 8.66 6.30 5.89
CA ALA A 253 7.76 7.33 6.40
C ALA A 253 7.71 7.26 7.94
N LYS A 254 8.23 8.31 8.58
CA LYS A 254 8.22 8.43 10.04
C LYS A 254 6.86 8.93 10.53
N PRO A 255 6.29 8.36 11.60
CA PRO A 255 5.26 8.97 12.42
C PRO A 255 5.34 10.51 12.56
N HIS A 256 4.24 11.26 12.47
CA HIS A 256 2.85 10.85 12.23
C HIS A 256 2.31 11.37 10.88
N SER A 257 3.11 11.37 9.80
CA SER A 257 2.62 11.63 8.43
C SER A 257 3.34 10.80 7.35
N PRO A 258 2.66 10.19 6.35
CA PRO A 258 3.28 9.45 5.24
C PRO A 258 4.34 10.21 4.45
N ASP A 259 4.26 11.54 4.40
CA ASP A 259 5.25 12.43 3.75
C ASP A 259 6.46 12.79 4.63
N ASN A 260 6.48 12.41 5.91
CA ASN A 260 7.62 12.60 6.80
C ASN A 260 8.70 11.53 6.55
N ARG A 261 9.15 11.47 5.29
CA ARG A 261 10.17 10.57 4.75
C ARG A 261 11.52 10.79 5.44
N ALA A 262 12.26 9.72 5.65
CA ALA A 262 13.70 9.69 5.92
C ALA A 262 14.34 8.53 5.16
N LEU A 263 15.66 8.56 4.98
CA LEU A 263 16.39 7.40 4.48
C LEU A 263 16.48 6.34 5.58
N ALA A 264 16.35 5.06 5.25
CA ALA A 264 16.40 3.97 6.25
C ALA A 264 17.65 4.06 7.15
N ARG A 265 18.82 4.33 6.54
CA ARG A 265 20.12 4.50 7.23
C ARG A 265 20.15 5.59 8.31
N GLU A 266 19.29 6.60 8.22
CA GLU A 266 19.22 7.73 9.17
C GLU A 266 18.50 7.33 10.46
N CYS A 267 17.73 6.24 10.43
CA CYS A 267 16.85 5.82 11.50
C CYS A 267 17.30 4.52 12.21
N LYS A 268 18.53 4.05 11.95
CA LYS A 268 19.21 2.90 12.63
C LYS A 268 19.15 2.92 14.17
N ASP A 269 18.96 4.10 14.76
CA ASP A 269 18.92 4.31 16.20
C ASP A 269 17.51 4.22 16.81
N VAL A 270 16.48 4.14 15.96
CA VAL A 270 15.08 3.92 16.37
C VAL A 270 14.93 2.51 16.97
N LYS A 271 14.31 2.45 18.15
CA LYS A 271 13.86 1.17 18.74
C LYS A 271 12.51 0.79 18.17
N ILE A 272 12.33 -0.51 18.00
CA ILE A 272 11.13 -1.12 17.47
C ILE A 272 10.74 -2.22 18.44
N ASP A 273 9.45 -2.31 18.71
CA ASP A 273 8.89 -3.29 19.64
C ASP A 273 8.10 -4.39 18.93
N ARG A 274 7.67 -4.16 17.68
CA ARG A 274 6.83 -5.05 16.84
C ARG A 274 7.08 -4.79 15.34
N VAL A 275 6.90 -5.79 14.50
CA VAL A 275 6.96 -5.68 13.02
C VAL A 275 5.70 -6.28 12.41
N TYR A 276 5.09 -5.63 11.42
CA TYR A 276 3.93 -6.15 10.67
C TYR A 276 4.26 -6.25 9.17
N ILE A 277 4.04 -7.41 8.58
CA ILE A 277 4.23 -7.69 7.15
C ILE A 277 2.90 -8.21 6.61
N GLY A 278 2.18 -7.37 5.87
CA GLY A 278 0.82 -7.62 5.40
C GLY A 278 0.19 -6.37 4.80
N SER A 279 -1.14 -6.27 4.85
CA SER A 279 -1.95 -5.20 4.23
C SER A 279 -2.09 -5.31 2.69
N CYS A 280 -2.99 -4.52 2.11
CA CYS A 280 -3.13 -4.38 0.65
C CYS A 280 -1.81 -3.89 -0.01
N THR A 281 -1.07 -3.02 0.67
CA THR A 281 0.19 -2.47 0.17
C THR A 281 1.38 -3.43 0.25
N GLY A 282 1.41 -4.35 1.23
CA GLY A 282 2.62 -5.13 1.57
C GLY A 282 2.40 -6.60 1.91
N GLY A 283 1.22 -7.15 1.62
CA GLY A 283 0.84 -8.54 1.90
C GLY A 283 0.71 -9.42 0.66
N LYS A 284 1.35 -9.10 -0.46
CA LYS A 284 1.29 -9.86 -1.72
C LYS A 284 2.42 -10.89 -1.80
N THR A 285 2.39 -11.79 -2.79
CA THR A 285 3.33 -12.92 -2.86
C THR A 285 4.77 -12.46 -3.02
N GLU A 286 5.00 -11.45 -3.84
CA GLU A 286 6.34 -10.87 -4.02
C GLU A 286 6.84 -10.14 -2.77
N ASP A 287 5.95 -9.54 -1.96
CA ASP A 287 6.30 -8.90 -0.68
C ASP A 287 6.83 -9.93 0.33
N PHE A 288 6.19 -11.10 0.46
CA PHE A 288 6.69 -12.18 1.33
C PHE A 288 7.97 -12.81 0.81
N ILE A 289 8.13 -12.97 -0.51
CA ILE A 289 9.39 -13.44 -1.10
C ILE A 289 10.52 -12.43 -0.83
N ALA A 290 10.24 -11.13 -0.94
CA ALA A 290 11.19 -10.07 -0.63
C ALA A 290 11.64 -10.13 0.85
N ALA A 291 10.69 -10.15 1.79
CA ALA A 291 10.97 -10.27 3.21
C ALA A 291 11.73 -11.56 3.56
N ALA A 292 11.34 -12.71 2.99
CA ALA A 292 12.01 -13.99 3.22
C ALA A 292 13.48 -13.96 2.76
N LYS A 293 13.80 -13.31 1.63
CA LYS A 293 15.19 -13.13 1.20
C LYS A 293 16.02 -12.29 2.17
N VAL A 294 15.42 -11.31 2.84
CA VAL A 294 16.11 -10.49 3.86
C VAL A 294 16.44 -11.32 5.10
N PHE A 295 15.49 -12.14 5.57
CA PHE A 295 15.75 -13.08 6.67
C PHE A 295 16.82 -14.12 6.30
N LEU A 296 16.76 -14.67 5.08
CA LEU A 296 17.74 -15.61 4.56
C LEU A 296 19.15 -14.99 4.47
N ALA A 297 19.28 -13.80 3.88
CA ALA A 297 20.56 -13.11 3.75
C ALA A 297 21.13 -12.64 5.10
N SER A 298 20.26 -12.30 6.06
CA SER A 298 20.66 -12.00 7.43
C SER A 298 21.13 -13.25 8.19
N GLY A 299 20.46 -14.40 7.97
CA GLY A 299 20.77 -15.68 8.63
C GLY A 299 20.52 -15.68 10.15
N LYS A 300 19.69 -14.77 10.67
CA LYS A 300 19.58 -14.49 12.12
C LYS A 300 18.13 -14.27 12.58
N LYS A 301 17.86 -14.59 13.86
CA LYS A 301 16.51 -14.67 14.49
C LYS A 301 15.89 -13.33 14.87
N VAL A 302 14.57 -13.17 14.77
CA VAL A 302 13.84 -11.98 15.24
C VAL A 302 14.00 -11.77 16.76
N LYS A 303 13.88 -10.50 17.18
CA LYS A 303 14.01 -10.02 18.57
C LYS A 303 12.71 -9.42 19.10
N VAL A 304 11.74 -9.25 18.22
CA VAL A 304 10.44 -8.63 18.45
C VAL A 304 9.38 -9.46 17.75
N PRO A 305 8.14 -9.50 18.27
CA PRO A 305 7.02 -10.11 17.59
C PRO A 305 6.89 -9.59 16.16
N THR A 306 6.88 -10.52 15.20
CA THR A 306 6.93 -10.23 13.77
C THR A 306 5.75 -10.92 13.11
N PHE A 307 4.69 -10.14 12.88
CA PHE A 307 3.37 -10.60 12.45
C PHE A 307 3.32 -10.70 10.92
N LEU A 308 2.82 -11.83 10.42
CA LEU A 308 2.71 -12.12 8.99
C LEU A 308 1.23 -12.26 8.61
N VAL A 309 0.72 -11.37 7.76
CA VAL A 309 -0.70 -11.35 7.34
C VAL A 309 -0.81 -11.33 5.81
N PRO A 310 -0.91 -12.51 5.17
CA PRO A 310 -1.13 -12.62 3.74
C PRO A 310 -2.39 -11.87 3.27
N ALA A 311 -2.33 -11.19 2.13
CA ALA A 311 -3.47 -10.44 1.63
C ALA A 311 -4.62 -11.36 1.17
N THR A 312 -4.32 -12.49 0.52
CA THR A 312 -5.33 -13.42 0.00
C THR A 312 -5.06 -14.87 0.37
N GLN A 313 -6.08 -15.73 0.23
CA GLN A 313 -5.90 -17.18 0.34
C GLN A 313 -4.79 -17.69 -0.58
N LYS A 314 -4.72 -17.16 -1.82
CA LYS A 314 -3.65 -17.51 -2.77
C LYS A 314 -2.28 -17.12 -2.21
N VAL A 315 -2.11 -15.90 -1.70
CA VAL A 315 -0.82 -15.47 -1.12
C VAL A 315 -0.47 -16.34 0.10
N TRP A 316 -1.44 -16.68 0.94
CA TRP A 316 -1.22 -17.61 2.05
C TRP A 316 -0.68 -18.95 1.54
N MET A 317 -1.33 -19.57 0.54
CA MET A 317 -0.84 -20.82 -0.06
C MET A 317 0.56 -20.65 -0.69
N ASP A 318 0.82 -19.53 -1.38
CA ASP A 318 2.12 -19.23 -1.99
C ASP A 318 3.24 -19.17 -0.92
N VAL A 319 3.00 -18.57 0.25
CA VAL A 319 3.96 -18.50 1.37
C VAL A 319 4.42 -19.89 1.84
N TYR A 320 3.53 -20.89 1.81
CA TYR A 320 3.85 -22.28 2.21
C TYR A 320 4.32 -23.18 1.08
N SER A 321 4.21 -22.76 -0.19
CA SER A 321 4.44 -23.64 -1.35
C SER A 321 5.50 -23.15 -2.34
N LEU A 322 5.70 -21.83 -2.48
CA LEU A 322 6.68 -21.29 -3.40
C LEU A 322 8.09 -21.26 -2.76
N PRO A 323 9.10 -21.88 -3.40
CA PRO A 323 10.48 -21.81 -2.94
C PRO A 323 11.04 -20.41 -3.21
N VAL A 324 11.77 -19.86 -2.23
CA VAL A 324 12.42 -18.56 -2.36
C VAL A 324 13.67 -18.70 -3.24
N PRO A 325 13.84 -17.89 -4.31
CA PRO A 325 15.03 -17.95 -5.16
C PRO A 325 16.32 -17.75 -4.35
N GLY A 326 17.28 -18.67 -4.50
CA GLY A 326 18.55 -18.65 -3.76
C GLY A 326 18.53 -19.33 -2.38
N SER A 327 17.38 -19.83 -1.90
CA SER A 327 17.26 -20.43 -0.56
C SER A 327 17.69 -21.90 -0.42
N GLY A 328 18.11 -22.54 -1.52
CA GLY A 328 18.29 -24.00 -1.56
C GLY A 328 16.96 -24.79 -1.60
N GLY A 329 15.86 -24.14 -1.96
CA GLY A 329 14.54 -24.77 -2.10
C GLY A 329 13.59 -24.57 -0.91
N LYS A 330 13.97 -23.76 0.09
CA LYS A 330 13.10 -23.43 1.22
C LYS A 330 11.95 -22.51 0.79
N THR A 331 10.78 -22.74 1.36
CA THR A 331 9.61 -21.88 1.19
C THR A 331 9.71 -20.62 2.05
N CYS A 332 8.84 -19.63 1.81
CA CYS A 332 8.79 -18.43 2.66
C CYS A 332 8.47 -18.81 4.12
N SER A 333 7.49 -19.70 4.35
CA SER A 333 7.10 -20.17 5.69
C SER A 333 8.25 -20.79 6.47
N GLN A 334 9.06 -21.66 5.83
CA GLN A 334 10.24 -22.28 6.45
C GLN A 334 11.28 -21.23 6.85
N ILE A 335 11.53 -20.23 6.00
CA ILE A 335 12.48 -19.15 6.30
C ILE A 335 11.96 -18.26 7.44
N PHE A 336 10.66 -17.99 7.51
CA PHE A 336 10.05 -17.22 8.59
C PHE A 336 10.07 -17.96 9.93
N GLU A 337 9.80 -19.27 9.94
CA GLU A 337 9.95 -20.14 11.12
C GLU A 337 11.42 -20.24 11.57
N GLU A 338 12.35 -20.39 10.62
CA GLU A 338 13.78 -20.31 10.85
C GLU A 338 14.24 -18.92 11.34
N ALA A 339 13.54 -17.84 11.00
CA ALA A 339 13.74 -16.52 11.58
C ALA A 339 13.04 -16.35 12.95
N GLY A 340 12.05 -17.19 13.29
CA GLY A 340 11.26 -17.09 14.51
C GLY A 340 10.13 -16.06 14.45
N CYS A 341 9.63 -15.74 13.26
CA CYS A 341 8.43 -14.92 13.08
C CYS A 341 7.18 -15.67 13.57
N ASP A 342 6.07 -14.95 13.78
CA ASP A 342 4.77 -15.56 14.03
C ASP A 342 4.30 -16.36 12.81
N THR A 343 3.54 -17.44 13.03
CA THR A 343 2.87 -18.19 11.96
C THR A 343 1.98 -17.29 11.12
N PRO A 344 2.06 -17.32 9.77
CA PRO A 344 1.18 -16.56 8.88
C PRO A 344 -0.31 -16.72 9.22
N ALA A 345 -0.93 -15.60 9.61
CA ALA A 345 -2.32 -15.52 10.03
C ALA A 345 -3.30 -15.79 8.88
N SER A 346 -4.59 -15.93 9.21
CA SER A 346 -5.67 -15.92 8.22
C SER A 346 -5.57 -14.68 7.33
N PRO A 347 -5.82 -14.76 6.01
CA PRO A 347 -5.83 -13.58 5.16
C PRO A 347 -6.91 -12.60 5.59
N ASN A 348 -6.62 -11.29 5.68
CA ASN A 348 -7.58 -10.19 5.90
C ASN A 348 -6.84 -8.83 5.89
N CYS A 349 -7.56 -7.71 5.94
CA CYS A 349 -6.99 -6.37 6.05
C CYS A 349 -6.32 -6.09 7.42
N GLY A 350 -6.64 -6.87 8.45
CA GLY A 350 -5.98 -6.87 9.76
C GLY A 350 -6.00 -5.51 10.46
N ALA A 351 -4.83 -5.06 10.89
CA ALA A 351 -4.69 -3.84 11.68
C ALA A 351 -5.04 -2.53 10.92
N CYS A 352 -5.27 -2.58 9.60
CA CYS A 352 -5.41 -1.41 8.72
C CYS A 352 -6.46 -0.38 9.20
N LEU A 353 -7.71 -0.82 9.44
CA LEU A 353 -8.79 0.08 9.89
C LEU A 353 -9.07 -0.02 11.40
N GLY A 354 -8.09 -0.44 12.22
CA GLY A 354 -8.25 -0.45 13.68
C GLY A 354 -9.51 -1.20 14.13
N GLY A 355 -9.69 -2.43 13.64
CA GLY A 355 -10.87 -3.27 13.90
C GLY A 355 -11.06 -3.69 15.37
N PRO A 356 -11.98 -4.61 15.67
CA PRO A 356 -12.30 -5.08 17.02
C PRO A 356 -11.07 -5.48 17.86
N ARG A 357 -11.21 -5.52 19.20
CA ARG A 357 -10.06 -5.70 20.12
C ARG A 357 -9.29 -7.01 19.90
N ASP A 358 -9.90 -8.04 19.35
CA ASP A 358 -9.27 -9.32 19.03
C ASP A 358 -8.61 -9.36 17.63
N THR A 359 -8.68 -8.27 16.85
CA THR A 359 -7.99 -8.14 15.56
C THR A 359 -6.50 -8.49 15.69
N TYR A 360 -6.04 -9.42 14.86
CA TYR A 360 -4.65 -9.90 14.89
C TYR A 360 -3.66 -8.75 14.75
N ALA A 361 -2.56 -8.82 15.51
CA ALA A 361 -1.52 -7.80 15.64
C ALA A 361 -1.96 -6.40 16.16
N ARG A 362 -3.25 -6.12 16.41
CA ARG A 362 -3.73 -4.83 16.95
C ARG A 362 -3.02 -4.45 18.26
N MET A 363 -2.89 -3.15 18.53
CA MET A 363 -2.51 -2.63 19.85
C MET A 363 -3.77 -2.27 20.63
N ASN A 364 -3.99 -2.92 21.77
CA ASN A 364 -5.19 -2.73 22.61
C ASN A 364 -4.97 -1.86 23.83
N GLU A 365 -3.71 -1.59 24.17
CA GLU A 365 -3.31 -0.72 25.28
C GLU A 365 -2.20 0.21 24.77
N PRO A 366 -2.17 1.49 25.19
CA PRO A 366 -1.02 2.35 24.98
C PRO A 366 0.16 1.79 25.80
N THR A 367 1.14 1.18 25.13
CA THR A 367 2.36 0.70 25.78
C THR A 367 3.22 1.87 26.22
N ALA A 368 3.16 2.20 27.52
CA ALA A 368 3.99 3.22 28.13
C ALA A 368 5.44 2.75 28.32
N SER A 369 6.24 2.75 27.24
CA SER A 369 7.70 2.70 27.37
C SER A 369 8.20 4.01 27.98
N ARG A 370 9.23 3.91 28.83
CA ARG A 370 9.57 4.97 29.80
C ARG A 370 10.32 6.19 29.24
N ASP A 371 10.49 6.28 27.92
CA ASP A 371 11.18 7.36 27.21
C ASP A 371 10.38 7.74 25.95
N LEU A 372 9.96 9.01 25.81
CA LEU A 372 9.12 9.62 24.74
C LEU A 372 7.59 9.47 24.97
N HIS A 373 6.82 10.55 24.79
CA HIS A 373 5.39 10.67 25.19
C HIS A 373 4.58 11.46 24.15
N GLY A 374 3.84 10.75 23.28
CA GLY A 374 2.92 11.35 22.31
C GLY A 374 1.63 10.53 22.17
N VAL A 375 0.48 11.20 22.25
CA VAL A 375 -0.86 10.60 22.40
C VAL A 375 -1.29 9.73 21.22
N LEU A 376 -1.70 8.50 21.49
CA LEU A 376 -2.58 7.70 20.61
C LEU A 376 -4.05 7.94 20.99
N ARG A 377 -4.83 8.47 20.05
CA ARG A 377 -6.27 8.17 19.92
C ARG A 377 -6.45 7.41 18.61
N GLU A 378 -7.37 6.46 18.59
CA GLU A 378 -7.73 5.72 17.38
C GLU A 378 -8.14 6.69 16.27
N MET A 379 -7.34 6.74 15.20
CA MET A 379 -7.74 7.20 13.88
C MET A 379 -7.41 6.10 12.89
N SER A 380 -8.23 5.05 12.91
CA SER A 380 -8.43 4.23 11.74
C SER A 380 -8.88 5.11 10.55
N SER A 381 -8.55 4.70 9.33
CA SER A 381 -8.78 5.41 8.05
C SER A 381 -7.86 6.58 7.67
N VAL A 382 -6.79 6.86 8.42
CA VAL A 382 -5.68 7.71 7.92
C VAL A 382 -4.33 7.16 8.40
N LEU A 383 -3.30 7.27 7.55
CA LEU A 383 -1.86 7.13 7.85
C LEU A 383 -1.27 5.69 7.92
N PRO A 384 -0.64 5.17 6.84
CA PRO A 384 0.31 4.06 6.95
C PRO A 384 1.64 4.50 7.59
N PHE A 385 2.16 3.74 8.57
CA PHE A 385 3.48 3.97 9.17
C PHE A 385 4.44 2.79 9.12
N SER A 386 5.69 3.16 8.93
CA SER A 386 6.80 2.30 8.57
C SER A 386 8.01 2.55 9.47
N PHE A 387 8.68 1.50 9.98
CA PHE A 387 10.07 1.54 10.49
C PHE A 387 10.66 0.17 10.95
N VAL A 388 11.08 -0.77 10.08
CA VAL A 388 11.97 -1.87 10.52
C VAL A 388 13.40 -1.39 10.38
N ASP A 389 14.16 -1.49 11.47
CA ASP A 389 15.62 -1.64 11.56
C ASP A 389 16.07 -1.67 13.04
N ARG A 390 15.78 -2.77 13.76
CA ARG A 390 16.61 -3.17 14.92
C ARG A 390 16.83 -4.66 15.08
N LEU A 391 16.87 -5.32 13.92
CA LEU A 391 17.43 -6.63 13.72
C LEU A 391 18.62 -6.48 12.76
N PHE A 392 19.84 -6.55 13.32
CA PHE A 392 21.11 -6.83 12.62
C PHE A 392 21.99 -5.71 12.02
N PHE A 393 22.12 -4.57 12.71
CA PHE A 393 23.21 -3.61 12.44
C PHE A 393 24.45 -3.74 13.34
N GLY A 394 24.73 -4.95 13.82
CA GLY A 394 26.03 -5.25 14.46
C GLY A 394 27.16 -5.42 13.45
N ASP A 395 26.89 -6.14 12.35
CA ASP A 395 27.94 -6.76 11.52
C ASP A 395 27.85 -6.40 10.02
N LEU A 396 27.06 -5.39 9.64
CA LEU A 396 27.03 -4.89 8.25
C LEU A 396 28.37 -4.24 7.82
N LYS A 397 29.36 -4.18 8.72
CA LYS A 397 30.76 -3.87 8.40
C LYS A 397 31.38 -4.85 7.42
N VAL A 398 31.00 -6.13 7.43
CA VAL A 398 31.72 -7.16 6.67
C VAL A 398 31.40 -7.06 5.17
N MET A 399 30.12 -7.03 4.76
CA MET A 399 29.74 -6.91 3.34
C MET A 399 30.14 -5.58 2.69
N TYR A 400 30.14 -4.47 3.45
CA TYR A 400 30.53 -3.17 2.90
C TYR A 400 32.05 -3.05 2.66
N LEU A 401 32.88 -3.77 3.43
CA LEU A 401 34.33 -3.76 3.26
C LEU A 401 34.77 -4.51 1.99
N ASP A 402 34.13 -5.63 1.65
CA ASP A 402 34.44 -6.37 0.41
C ASP A 402 33.94 -5.63 -0.85
N ALA A 403 32.79 -4.94 -0.77
CA ALA A 403 32.32 -4.09 -1.86
C ALA A 403 33.21 -2.86 -2.08
N GLU A 404 33.69 -2.20 -1.01
CA GLU A 404 34.70 -1.14 -1.14
C GLU A 404 36.03 -1.67 -1.70
N ALA A 405 36.46 -2.88 -1.32
CA ALA A 405 37.68 -3.49 -1.84
C ALA A 405 37.60 -3.75 -3.35
N ALA A 406 36.45 -4.26 -3.83
CA ALA A 406 36.19 -4.47 -5.26
C ALA A 406 36.22 -3.14 -6.05
N VAL A 407 35.53 -2.10 -5.58
CA VAL A 407 35.46 -0.79 -6.27
C VAL A 407 36.77 0.00 -6.20
N ARG A 408 37.52 -0.08 -5.09
CA ARG A 408 38.84 0.57 -4.96
C ARG A 408 39.91 -0.04 -5.88
N SER A 409 39.71 -1.26 -6.38
CA SER A 409 40.61 -1.89 -7.37
C SER A 409 40.50 -1.28 -8.78
N THR A 410 39.37 -0.65 -9.10
CA THR A 410 39.03 -0.22 -10.47
C THR A 410 39.11 1.30 -10.70
N MET A 411 39.23 2.12 -9.65
CA MET A 411 39.29 3.58 -9.77
C MET A 411 40.52 4.21 -9.10
N GLN A 412 41.65 4.19 -9.79
CA GLN A 412 42.75 5.14 -9.56
C GLN A 412 43.14 5.88 -10.85
N ARG A 413 42.83 7.20 -10.89
CA ARG A 413 43.65 8.34 -11.40
C ARG A 413 42.76 9.52 -11.81
N GLY A 414 43.03 10.72 -11.27
CA GLY A 414 42.41 11.98 -11.71
C GLY A 414 42.21 12.97 -10.55
N PRO A 415 42.75 14.21 -10.59
CA PRO A 415 42.80 15.09 -9.41
C PRO A 415 41.59 16.02 -9.24
N LEU A 416 41.39 16.48 -8.00
CA LEU A 416 40.35 17.44 -7.58
C LEU A 416 40.53 18.83 -8.20
N MET A 417 39.41 19.56 -8.35
CA MET A 417 39.40 21.02 -8.43
C MET A 417 38.34 21.61 -7.48
N HIS A 418 38.76 22.58 -6.66
CA HIS A 418 37.89 23.34 -5.75
C HIS A 418 37.18 24.49 -6.47
N LEU A 419 35.97 24.85 -6.03
CA LEU A 419 35.37 26.17 -6.27
C LEU A 419 34.61 26.67 -5.03
N LYS A 420 34.62 27.99 -4.83
CA LYS A 420 34.27 28.69 -3.57
C LYS A 420 32.84 29.25 -3.56
N LEU A 421 32.28 29.33 -2.35
CA LEU A 421 31.11 30.13 -2.00
C LEU A 421 31.40 31.66 -2.07
N ASN A 422 30.36 32.46 -2.26
CA ASN A 422 30.31 33.90 -1.93
C ASN A 422 28.88 34.35 -1.58
N ASN A 423 28.74 35.43 -0.80
CA ASN A 423 27.51 35.80 -0.06
C ASN A 423 26.92 37.18 -0.43
N SER A 424 25.58 37.30 -0.38
CA SER A 424 24.77 38.50 0.04
C SER A 424 24.77 39.79 -0.83
N PRO A 425 23.89 40.81 -0.59
CA PRO A 425 22.67 40.87 0.28
C PRO A 425 21.38 41.59 -0.28
N LEU A 426 20.25 41.34 0.41
CA LEU A 426 19.08 42.19 0.78
C LEU A 426 18.58 43.43 -0.02
N LEU A 427 17.24 43.57 -0.14
CA LEU A 427 16.45 44.82 0.04
C LEU A 427 14.92 44.56 0.17
N GLY A 428 14.17 45.38 0.94
CA GLY A 428 12.69 45.38 1.10
C GLY A 428 11.99 46.51 0.29
N PHE A 429 10.71 46.89 0.42
CA PHE A 429 9.53 46.67 1.31
C PHE A 429 8.24 47.06 0.48
N PRO A 430 6.95 47.21 0.96
CA PRO A 430 6.35 47.16 2.31
C PRO A 430 5.01 46.35 2.45
N ASP A 431 4.41 46.41 3.65
CA ASP A 431 3.22 45.71 4.15
C ASP A 431 1.95 46.60 4.20
N LYS A 432 0.73 46.02 4.10
CA LYS A 432 -0.57 46.57 4.57
C LYS A 432 -1.79 45.65 4.30
N GLN A 433 -2.24 44.90 5.31
CA GLN A 433 -3.62 44.99 5.86
C GLN A 433 -3.84 43.97 7.01
N GLN A 434 -4.38 44.43 8.13
CA GLN A 434 -4.72 43.58 9.29
C GLN A 434 -6.23 43.53 9.53
N ARG A 435 -6.79 42.30 9.54
CA ARG A 435 -7.74 41.75 10.55
C ARG A 435 -9.12 42.47 10.73
N PRO A 436 -10.13 41.88 11.41
CA PRO A 436 -10.07 40.69 12.29
C PRO A 436 -11.16 39.61 12.10
N PHE A 437 -10.78 38.37 12.41
CA PHE A 437 -11.66 37.44 13.13
C PHE A 437 -10.86 36.78 14.26
N ALA A 438 -11.37 36.88 15.48
CA ALA A 438 -10.70 36.43 16.69
C ALA A 438 -11.53 35.32 17.35
N PHE A 439 -11.18 34.05 17.04
CA PHE A 439 -11.72 32.89 17.77
C PHE A 439 -10.81 31.65 17.67
N ALA A 440 -9.50 31.81 17.92
CA ALA A 440 -8.53 30.71 17.91
C ALA A 440 -7.25 31.05 18.71
N ARG A 441 -7.37 31.65 19.90
CA ARG A 441 -6.20 32.06 20.71
C ARG A 441 -6.35 31.83 22.22
N GLU A 442 -6.82 30.64 22.59
CA GLU A 442 -6.81 30.18 23.99
C GLU A 442 -6.51 28.68 24.11
N LEU A 443 -5.50 28.21 23.38
CA LEU A 443 -4.99 26.82 23.47
C LEU A 443 -3.52 26.72 23.03
N ALA A 444 -2.72 27.73 23.34
CA ALA A 444 -1.33 27.87 22.89
C ALA A 444 -0.36 28.23 24.04
N SER A 445 -0.43 27.51 25.16
CA SER A 445 0.51 27.70 26.29
C SER A 445 0.67 26.50 27.24
N SER A 446 1.07 25.32 26.74
CA SER A 446 1.90 24.36 27.50
C SER A 446 2.43 23.21 26.61
N VAL A 447 3.67 22.74 26.88
CA VAL A 447 4.25 21.42 26.51
C VAL A 447 4.18 21.03 25.00
N ARG A 448 5.22 21.16 24.15
CA ARG A 448 6.61 20.60 24.14
C ARG A 448 6.74 19.05 24.15
N ASN A 449 6.91 18.49 22.94
CA ASN A 449 7.85 17.40 22.53
C ASN A 449 7.57 15.87 22.72
N GLN A 450 7.58 15.16 21.57
CA GLN A 450 8.25 13.87 21.22
C GLN A 450 7.52 12.48 21.34
N SER A 451 7.86 11.53 20.45
CA SER A 451 6.96 10.51 19.85
C SER A 451 7.48 9.05 19.72
N HIS A 452 6.62 8.09 19.30
CA HIS A 452 6.87 6.63 19.12
C HIS A 452 6.27 6.02 17.82
N PHE A 453 6.62 4.77 17.45
CA PHE A 453 6.55 4.22 16.07
C PHE A 453 5.86 2.84 15.89
N ILE A 454 5.14 2.65 14.78
CA ILE A 454 4.64 1.37 14.22
C ILE A 454 5.22 1.17 12.81
N VAL A 455 5.23 -0.07 12.32
CA VAL A 455 6.23 -0.57 11.39
C VAL A 455 5.68 -1.54 10.33
N GLU A 456 5.58 -1.04 9.10
CA GLU A 456 5.66 -1.80 7.83
C GLU A 456 6.91 -1.36 7.04
N THR A 457 7.81 -2.25 6.61
CA THR A 457 8.83 -1.88 5.60
C THR A 457 8.93 -2.92 4.52
N ALA A 458 9.05 -2.43 3.29
CA ALA A 458 9.46 -3.23 2.16
C ALA A 458 11.00 -3.26 2.17
N ILE A 459 11.59 -4.37 2.61
CA ILE A 459 13.01 -4.65 2.39
C ILE A 459 13.04 -5.90 1.51
N GLY A 460 13.70 -5.81 0.36
CA GLY A 460 13.77 -6.91 -0.61
C GLY A 460 15.16 -7.05 -1.18
N ALA A 461 15.42 -8.23 -1.76
CA ALA A 461 16.58 -8.44 -2.63
C ALA A 461 16.09 -9.04 -3.96
N ARG A 462 16.16 -8.27 -5.04
CA ARG A 462 16.01 -8.81 -6.40
C ARG A 462 17.26 -9.63 -6.72
N GLY A 463 17.04 -10.85 -7.20
CA GLY A 463 18.12 -11.72 -7.67
C GLY A 463 18.04 -11.84 -9.18
N THR A 464 19.08 -11.41 -9.88
CA THR A 464 19.30 -11.72 -11.29
C THR A 464 20.30 -12.88 -11.39
N ARG A 465 20.16 -13.67 -12.45
CA ARG A 465 20.97 -14.85 -12.72
C ARG A 465 21.91 -14.53 -13.88
N SER A 466 23.20 -14.38 -13.60
CA SER A 466 24.23 -14.24 -14.64
C SER A 466 25.51 -14.97 -14.23
N GLU A 467 25.79 -16.01 -14.99
CA GLU A 467 27.11 -16.59 -15.34
C GLU A 467 28.27 -16.41 -14.35
N TRP A 468 28.65 -17.52 -13.71
CA TRP A 468 30.05 -17.82 -13.38
C TRP A 468 30.34 -19.27 -13.77
N GLU A 469 31.29 -19.46 -14.68
CA GLU A 469 31.94 -20.75 -14.90
C GLU A 469 32.99 -20.99 -13.80
N LEU A 470 33.11 -22.26 -13.40
CA LEU A 470 34.09 -22.87 -12.47
C LEU A 470 33.99 -22.49 -10.98
#